data_AF-A0A4P2V8E7-F1
#
_entry.id   AF-A0A4P2V8E7-F1
#
_cell.length_a   1.000
_cell.length_b   1.000
_cell.length_c   1.000
_cell.angle_alpha   90.00
_cell.angle_beta   90.00
_cell.angle_gamma   90.00
#
_symmetry.space_group_name_H-M   'P 1'
#
loop_
_entity.id
_entity.type
_entity.pdbx_description
1 polymer ?
#
loop_
_entity_poly.entity_id
_entity_poly.type
_entity_poly.pdbx_seq_one_letter_code
_entity_poly.pdbx_strand_id
1 'polypeptide(L)'
;VIRVIAHSQVIKNNASTEYDLTDKSITPMGGFPHYGEVNNDFVMIKGCCIGSKKRIITLRKSLLKHTKRSALEQIKLKFIDTSSKMGHGR
;
A
#
# COMPACT_ATOMS: atom_id res chain seq x y z
N VAL A 1 -4.62 -11.41 -0.77
CA VAL A 1 -4.83 -10.32 0.20
C VAL A 1 -4.32 -9.04 -0.43
N ILE A 2 -5.20 -8.39 -1.19
CA ILE A 2 -4.93 -7.19 -1.98
C ILE A 2 -5.99 -6.21 -1.51
N ARG A 3 -5.60 -5.11 -0.86
CA ARG A 3 -6.52 -3.99 -0.63
C ARG A 3 -6.39 -3.11 -1.87
N VAL A 4 -7.44 -3.10 -2.70
CA VAL A 4 -7.56 -2.15 -3.81
C VAL A 4 -8.05 -0.85 -3.20
N ILE A 5 -7.25 0.21 -3.30
CA ILE A 5 -7.72 1.56 -3.05
C ILE A 5 -7.92 2.14 -4.45
N ALA A 6 -9.18 2.18 -4.90
CA ALA A 6 -9.58 2.72 -6.19
C ALA A 6 -10.31 4.03 -5.94
N HIS A 7 -9.67 5.15 -6.27
CA HIS A 7 -10.34 6.45 -6.34
C HIS A 7 -9.69 7.33 -7.43
N SER A 8 -10.53 7.74 -8.38
CA SER A 8 -10.23 8.55 -9.57
C SER A 8 -10.00 10.06 -9.29
N GLN A 9 -9.64 10.43 -8.06
CA GLN A 9 -9.36 11.81 -7.65
C GLN A 9 -8.00 11.88 -6.94
N VAL A 10 -7.30 13.02 -7.02
CA VAL A 10 -6.03 13.23 -6.32
C VAL A 10 -6.30 13.42 -4.82
N ILE A 11 -6.52 12.31 -4.14
CA ILE A 11 -6.85 12.23 -2.71
C ILE A 11 -5.53 12.27 -1.93
N LYS A 12 -5.30 13.34 -1.16
CA LYS A 12 -4.05 13.55 -0.39
C LYS A 12 -4.01 12.76 0.93
N ASN A 13 -5.10 12.12 1.34
CA ASN A 13 -5.25 11.34 2.57
C ASN A 13 -5.29 9.82 2.32
N ASN A 14 -4.65 9.32 1.26
CA ASN A 14 -4.62 7.91 0.88
C ASN A 14 -3.97 6.95 1.90
N ALA A 15 -3.29 7.47 2.93
CA ALA A 15 -2.72 6.68 4.03
C ALA A 15 -3.35 6.99 5.41
N SER A 16 -4.41 7.79 5.43
CA SER A 16 -5.27 7.93 6.62
C SER A 16 -6.03 6.61 6.90
N THR A 17 -6.31 6.34 8.17
CA THR A 17 -7.14 5.18 8.58
C THR A 17 -8.18 5.63 9.60
N GLU A 18 -9.20 4.81 9.87
CA GLU A 18 -10.22 5.12 10.89
C GLU A 18 -9.64 5.42 12.27
N TYR A 19 -8.46 4.85 12.58
CA TYR A 19 -7.77 5.03 13.85
C TYR A 19 -6.71 6.13 13.82
N ASP A 20 -6.35 6.61 12.64
CA ASP A 20 -5.32 7.60 12.41
C ASP A 20 -5.82 8.63 11.38
N LEU A 21 -6.38 9.70 11.93
CA LEU A 21 -7.03 10.80 11.20
C LEU A 21 -6.02 11.78 10.58
N THR A 22 -4.72 11.50 10.66
CA THR A 22 -3.72 12.38 10.06
C THR A 22 -3.85 12.41 8.54
N ASP A 23 -3.88 13.61 7.98
CA ASP A 23 -3.90 13.81 6.52
C ASP A 23 -2.52 13.51 5.94
N LYS A 24 -2.31 12.23 5.61
CA LYS A 24 -1.07 11.75 5.01
C LYS A 24 -1.30 10.96 3.73
N SER A 25 -0.38 11.15 2.80
CA SER A 25 -0.26 10.38 1.56
C SER A 25 0.50 9.08 1.80
N ILE A 26 0.29 8.08 0.93
CA ILE A 26 1.04 6.82 0.98
C ILE A 26 2.53 6.98 0.68
N THR A 27 2.90 8.03 -0.04
CA THR A 27 4.29 8.37 -0.34
C THR A 27 5.01 8.79 0.93
N PRO A 28 6.12 8.13 1.31
CA PRO A 28 6.89 8.53 2.46
C PRO A 28 7.54 9.90 2.23
N MET A 29 7.97 10.56 3.31
CA MET A 29 8.71 11.82 3.20
C MET A 29 9.97 11.63 2.33
N GLY A 30 10.09 12.42 1.26
CA GLY A 30 11.16 12.29 0.26
C GLY A 30 10.91 11.26 -0.85
N GLY A 31 9.72 10.64 -0.88
CA GLY A 31 9.30 9.70 -1.91
C GLY A 31 9.87 8.28 -1.74
N PHE A 32 9.38 7.34 -2.55
CA PHE A 32 9.88 5.97 -2.54
C PHE A 32 11.28 5.93 -3.19
N PRO A 33 12.33 5.42 -2.51
CA PRO A 33 13.69 5.44 -3.04
C PRO A 33 13.79 4.72 -4.39
N HIS A 34 14.29 5.39 -5.43
CA HIS A 34 14.36 4.93 -6.83
C HIS A 34 13.03 4.70 -7.55
N TYR A 35 11.88 5.01 -6.95
CA TYR A 35 10.57 4.99 -7.61
C TYR A 35 10.07 6.42 -7.84
N GLY A 36 9.93 7.19 -6.77
CA GLY A 36 9.34 8.53 -6.77
C GLY A 36 8.03 8.57 -6.01
N GLU A 37 7.07 9.36 -6.50
CA GLU A 37 5.76 9.56 -5.88
C GLU A 37 4.70 8.63 -6.48
N VAL A 38 3.67 8.31 -5.69
CA VAL A 38 2.54 7.46 -6.06
C VAL A 38 1.30 8.34 -6.03
N ASN A 39 0.92 8.85 -7.21
CA ASN A 39 -0.21 9.78 -7.39
C ASN A 39 -1.49 9.09 -7.89
N ASN A 40 -1.38 7.84 -8.32
CA ASN A 40 -2.48 7.06 -8.88
C ASN A 40 -2.96 5.98 -7.90
N ASP A 41 -4.02 5.27 -8.29
CA ASP A 41 -4.50 4.08 -7.61
C ASP A 41 -3.38 3.07 -7.36
N PHE A 42 -3.39 2.48 -6.16
CA PHE A 42 -2.39 1.52 -5.74
C PHE A 42 -3.01 0.38 -4.96
N VAL A 43 -2.23 -0.69 -4.86
CA VAL A 43 -2.57 -1.88 -4.08
C VAL A 43 -1.49 -2.11 -3.05
N MET A 44 -1.89 -2.29 -1.78
CA MET A 44 -1.00 -2.80 -0.75
C MET A 44 -1.09 -4.32 -0.68
N ILE A 45 0.06 -4.97 -0.85
CA ILE A 45 0.22 -6.43 -0.78
C ILE A 45 0.95 -6.77 0.52
N LYS A 46 0.49 -7.80 1.23
CA LYS A 46 1.18 -8.32 2.41
C LYS A 46 2.52 -8.97 1.99
N GLY A 47 3.63 -8.49 2.54
CA GLY A 47 4.97 -9.06 2.31
C GLY A 47 5.72 -8.45 1.13
N CYS A 48 6.67 -9.19 0.55
CA CYS A 48 7.45 -8.76 -0.61
C CYS A 48 6.83 -9.27 -1.93
N CYS A 49 7.14 -8.57 -3.03
CA CYS A 49 6.80 -8.97 -4.39
C CYS A 49 8.08 -9.17 -5.20
N ILE A 50 8.01 -9.94 -6.28
CA ILE A 50 9.17 -10.25 -7.10
C ILE A 50 9.62 -9.04 -7.93
N GLY A 51 10.94 -8.81 -7.94
CA GLY A 51 11.60 -7.82 -8.78
C GLY A 51 11.94 -6.50 -8.09
N SER A 52 12.78 -5.73 -8.77
CA SER A 52 13.16 -4.35 -8.44
C SER A 52 11.99 -3.37 -8.60
N LYS A 53 12.15 -2.21 -7.95
CA LYS A 53 11.26 -1.04 -8.05
C LYS A 53 11.10 -0.60 -9.53
N LYS A 54 9.95 -0.01 -9.88
CA LYS A 54 9.54 0.38 -11.25
C LYS A 54 9.24 -0.78 -12.23
N ARG A 55 9.34 -2.05 -11.80
CA ARG A 55 8.96 -3.20 -12.63
C ARG A 55 7.44 -3.30 -12.77
N ILE A 56 6.97 -3.56 -13.98
CA ILE A 56 5.56 -3.89 -14.26
C ILE A 56 5.24 -5.25 -13.62
N ILE A 57 4.14 -5.31 -12.85
CA ILE A 57 3.68 -6.54 -12.19
C ILE A 57 2.27 -6.86 -12.68
N THR A 58 2.07 -8.08 -13.19
CA THR A 58 0.74 -8.58 -13.57
C THR A 58 0.07 -9.27 -12.38
N LEU A 59 -1.05 -8.72 -11.91
CA LEU A 59 -1.85 -9.34 -10.85
C LEU A 59 -2.89 -10.27 -11.46
N ARG A 60 -3.02 -11.47 -10.90
CA ARG A 60 -3.99 -12.49 -11.33
C ARG A 60 -4.85 -12.92 -10.15
N LYS A 61 -6.15 -13.16 -10.39
CA LYS A 61 -7.02 -13.80 -9.41
C LYS A 61 -6.49 -15.21 -9.05
N SER A 62 -6.65 -15.59 -7.78
CA SER A 62 -6.32 -16.96 -7.35
C SER A 62 -7.18 -17.97 -8.10
N LEU A 63 -6.56 -19.07 -8.54
CA LEU A 63 -7.27 -20.22 -9.10
C LEU A 63 -7.97 -21.07 -8.04
N LEU A 64 -7.40 -21.09 -6.84
CA LEU A 64 -7.86 -21.94 -5.75
C LEU A 64 -8.83 -21.16 -4.87
N LYS A 65 -9.89 -21.84 -4.44
CA LYS A 65 -10.82 -21.31 -3.43
C LYS A 65 -10.10 -21.27 -2.08
N HIS A 66 -10.03 -20.09 -1.47
CA HIS A 66 -9.42 -19.91 -0.16
C HIS A 66 -10.39 -20.31 0.95
N THR A 67 -10.08 -21.36 1.69
CA THR A 67 -10.87 -21.84 2.84
C THR A 67 -10.23 -21.54 4.19
N LYS A 68 -8.94 -21.19 4.20
CA LYS A 68 -8.19 -20.93 5.43
C LYS A 68 -8.67 -19.63 6.09
N ARG A 69 -8.86 -19.66 7.41
CA ARG A 69 -9.24 -18.48 8.21
C ARG A 69 -8.30 -17.28 8.00
N SER A 70 -7.00 -17.52 7.88
CA SER A 70 -5.99 -16.49 7.62
C SER A 70 -6.16 -15.78 6.26
N ALA A 71 -6.84 -16.39 5.30
CA ALA A 71 -7.10 -15.81 3.98
C ALA A 71 -8.43 -15.04 3.93
N LEU A 72 -9.36 -15.33 4.85
CA LEU A 72 -10.70 -14.75 4.93
C LEU A 72 -10.81 -13.63 5.98
N GLU A 73 -9.73 -13.37 6.71
CA GLU A 73 -9.68 -12.33 7.73
C GLU A 73 -9.91 -10.94 7.13
N GLN A 74 -10.83 -10.17 7.72
CA GLN A 74 -11.05 -8.78 7.35
C GLN A 74 -9.94 -7.92 7.95
N ILE A 75 -9.23 -7.20 7.08
CA ILE A 75 -8.07 -6.40 7.48
C ILE A 75 -8.50 -4.96 7.71
N LYS A 76 -8.41 -4.52 8.96
CA LYS A 76 -8.51 -3.11 9.36
C LYS A 76 -7.13 -2.61 9.76
N LEU A 77 -6.59 -1.66 9.00
CA LEU A 77 -5.30 -1.04 9.30
C LEU A 77 -5.49 0.05 10.36
N LYS A 78 -4.61 0.07 11.37
CA LYS A 78 -4.63 1.11 12.41
C LYS A 78 -3.66 2.26 12.14
N PHE A 79 -2.53 1.94 11.52
CA PHE A 79 -1.46 2.90 11.26
C PHE A 79 -0.69 2.48 10.01
N ILE A 80 -0.29 3.48 9.22
CA ILE A 80 0.59 3.32 8.06
C ILE A 80 1.80 4.22 8.30
N ASP A 81 2.98 3.63 8.24
CA ASP A 81 4.23 4.36 8.42
C ASP A 81 4.63 5.07 7.12
N THR A 82 4.61 6.40 7.16
CA THR A 82 4.99 7.30 6.05
C THR A 82 6.30 8.05 6.35
N SER A 83 7.07 7.57 7.34
CA SER A 83 8.43 8.07 7.60
C SER A 83 9.34 7.88 6.38
N SER A 84 10.37 8.71 6.29
CA SER A 84 11.39 8.61 5.23
C SER A 84 11.97 7.20 5.15
N LYS A 85 12.11 6.69 3.93
CA LYS A 85 12.79 5.42 3.63
C LYS A 85 14.22 5.60 3.13
N MET A 86 14.71 6.84 3.17
CA MET A 86 16.11 7.17 2.93
C MET A 86 16.80 7.38 4.28
N GLY A 87 17.70 6.45 4.64
CA GLY A 87 18.35 6.46 5.96
C GLY A 87 17.42 5.99 7.08
N HIS A 88 17.52 6.62 8.25
CA HIS A 88 16.70 6.31 9.43
C HIS A 88 15.58 7.34 9.57
N GLY A 89 14.35 6.96 9.20
CA GLY A 89 13.16 7.77 9.46
C GLY A 89 12.89 7.87 10.97
N ARG A 90 12.64 9.09 11.45
CA ARG A 90 12.18 9.38 12.82
C ARG A 90 10.67 9.56 12.85
#